data_AF-A0A6A6W4U1-F1
#
_entry.id   AF-A0A6A6W4U1-F1
#
_cell.length_a   1.000
_cell.length_b   1.000
_cell.length_c   1.000
_cell.angle_alpha   90.00
_cell.angle_beta   90.00
_cell.angle_gamma   90.00
#
_symmetry.space_group_name_H-M   'P 1'
#
loop_
_entity.id
_entity.type
_entity.pdbx_description
1 polymer ?
#
loop_
_entity_poly.entity_id
_entity_poly.type
_entity_poly.pdbx_seq_one_letter_code
_entity_poly.pdbx_strand_id
1 'polypeptide(L)'
;YTHVCLHAAPGAQVGNQPFTGQYTTTPGFYTRYNYRRTYKFLEFMTTRIHTNDAYRNVGMFAVLNEPVGGYPTLTSEFYPHAYKAIRDREQALGITPNNYLHIQYMDRNWRAGDPNEALPADRVFVAYDNHIYPRFDPALDTTQEAYLNRSCNEVPNSDGQDPAMVGEWSIDPTDVVETSDDFDYEDNKDFYAKWWAAQVISYEKTMGWVFWTWKTQRGHDYRWSYTQAVDAGVIPKDPTDVYHMGVC
;
A
#
# COMPACT_ATOMS: atom_id res chain seq x y z
N TYR A 1 -11.01 3.63 -12.25
CA TYR A 1 -11.25 2.87 -11.00
C TYR A 1 -10.59 3.60 -9.85
N THR A 2 -11.15 3.48 -8.65
CA THR A 2 -10.64 4.13 -7.45
C THR A 2 -10.52 3.08 -6.35
N HIS A 3 -9.36 3.08 -5.70
CA HIS A 3 -9.12 2.39 -4.44
C HIS A 3 -9.33 3.39 -3.31
N VAL A 4 -10.21 3.07 -2.36
CA VAL A 4 -10.39 3.85 -1.13
C VAL A 4 -9.66 3.14 0.00
N CYS A 5 -8.84 3.84 0.77
CA CYS A 5 -8.12 3.28 1.90
C CYS A 5 -8.48 4.00 3.20
N LEU A 6 -8.78 3.25 4.27
CA LEU A 6 -8.81 3.81 5.63
C LEU A 6 -7.38 4.07 6.10
N HIS A 7 -6.88 5.28 5.83
CA HIS A 7 -5.50 5.64 6.12
C HIS A 7 -5.22 5.90 7.61
N ALA A 8 -6.22 6.36 8.35
CA ALA A 8 -6.09 6.80 9.74
C ALA A 8 -7.21 6.21 10.61
N ALA A 9 -6.87 5.34 11.54
CA ALA A 9 -7.85 4.69 12.41
C ALA A 9 -8.00 5.40 13.76
N PRO A 10 -9.16 5.26 14.44
CA PRO A 10 -9.37 5.86 15.75
C PRO A 10 -8.34 5.36 16.77
N GLY A 11 -7.64 6.29 17.43
CA GLY A 11 -6.59 5.97 18.39
C GLY A 11 -5.21 5.70 17.78
N ALA A 12 -5.06 5.87 16.46
CA ALA A 12 -3.86 5.59 15.68
C ALA A 12 -3.41 4.12 15.72
N GLN A 13 -3.20 3.56 14.53
CA GLN A 13 -2.72 2.20 14.33
C GLN A 13 -1.18 2.11 14.39
N VAL A 14 -0.47 3.24 14.37
CA VAL A 14 0.99 3.31 14.53
C VAL A 14 1.37 4.42 15.51
N GLY A 15 2.35 4.17 16.37
CA GLY A 15 2.88 5.16 17.30
C GLY A 15 3.94 6.04 16.64
N ASN A 16 4.02 7.30 17.04
CA ASN A 16 4.96 8.31 16.54
C ASN A 16 4.91 8.53 15.02
N GLN A 17 3.74 8.31 14.41
CA GLN A 17 3.56 8.45 12.97
C GLN A 17 2.40 9.39 12.64
N PRO A 18 2.64 10.55 12.00
CA PRO A 18 1.61 11.54 11.73
C PRO A 18 0.60 11.10 10.65
N PHE A 19 0.96 10.16 9.77
CA PHE A 19 0.04 9.67 8.72
C PHE A 19 -1.23 9.03 9.29
N THR A 20 -1.19 8.57 10.54
CA THR A 20 -2.34 8.01 11.26
C THR A 20 -3.39 9.06 11.67
N GLY A 21 -3.17 10.35 11.33
CA GLY A 21 -4.07 11.46 11.66
C GLY A 21 -4.06 11.90 13.13
N GLN A 22 -3.39 11.13 14.00
CA GLN A 22 -3.22 11.46 15.42
C GLN A 22 -1.83 11.04 15.88
N TYR A 23 -1.00 12.01 16.29
CA TYR A 23 0.33 11.71 16.82
C TYR A 23 0.23 11.22 18.28
N THR A 24 0.44 9.92 18.51
CA THR A 24 0.47 9.27 19.83
C THR A 24 1.72 8.44 19.99
N THR A 25 2.26 8.32 21.20
CA THR A 25 3.44 7.47 21.45
C THR A 25 3.10 5.98 21.38
N THR A 26 1.92 5.59 21.90
CA THR A 26 1.45 4.19 21.90
C THR A 26 0.22 4.06 21.01
N PRO A 27 0.16 3.06 20.11
CA PRO A 27 -1.03 2.78 19.33
C PRO A 27 -2.25 2.50 20.23
N GLY A 28 -3.29 3.29 20.09
CA GLY A 28 -4.57 3.12 20.80
C GLY A 28 -5.61 2.35 19.99
N PHE A 29 -5.35 2.10 18.71
CA PHE A 29 -6.30 1.45 17.79
C PHE A 29 -6.72 0.03 18.22
N TYR A 30 -5.80 -0.76 18.76
CA TYR A 30 -5.95 -2.21 18.99
C TYR A 30 -6.81 -2.58 20.21
N THR A 31 -8.03 -2.04 20.25
CA THR A 31 -9.01 -2.26 21.31
C THR A 31 -10.39 -2.49 20.71
N ARG A 32 -11.23 -3.30 21.38
CA ARG A 32 -12.62 -3.53 20.95
C ARG A 32 -13.40 -2.23 20.74
N TYR A 33 -13.12 -1.22 21.54
CA TYR A 33 -13.75 0.09 21.44
C TYR A 33 -13.43 0.77 20.11
N ASN A 34 -12.15 0.88 19.75
CA ASN A 34 -11.74 1.53 18.50
C ASN A 34 -12.02 0.67 17.25
N TYR A 35 -11.97 -0.67 17.37
CA TYR A 35 -12.45 -1.57 16.32
C TYR A 35 -13.92 -1.34 15.99
N ARG A 36 -14.81 -1.28 16.99
CA ARG A 36 -16.24 -1.02 16.78
C ARG A 36 -16.51 0.35 16.14
N ARG A 37 -15.71 1.37 16.46
CA ARG A 37 -15.79 2.68 15.80
C ARG A 37 -15.39 2.59 14.33
N THR A 38 -14.37 1.79 14.05
CA THR A 38 -13.88 1.55 12.69
C THR A 38 -14.90 0.79 11.86
N TYR A 39 -15.54 -0.27 12.38
CA TYR A 39 -16.61 -0.98 11.67
C TYR A 39 -17.76 -0.05 11.28
N LYS A 40 -18.17 0.86 12.16
CA LYS A 40 -19.19 1.88 11.84
C LYS A 40 -18.77 2.79 10.69
N PHE A 41 -17.49 3.15 10.62
CA PHE A 41 -16.95 3.91 9.49
C PHE A 41 -16.94 3.09 8.21
N LEU A 42 -16.50 1.82 8.26
CA LEU A 42 -16.51 0.92 7.10
C LEU A 42 -17.94 0.74 6.56
N GLU A 43 -18.92 0.48 7.42
CA GLU A 43 -20.34 0.42 7.01
C GLU A 43 -20.85 1.72 6.39
N PHE A 44 -20.49 2.87 6.98
CA PHE A 44 -20.85 4.18 6.46
C PHE A 44 -20.26 4.41 5.06
N MET A 45 -18.97 4.10 4.88
CA MET A 45 -18.30 4.24 3.59
C MET A 45 -18.81 3.24 2.55
N THR A 46 -19.07 1.99 2.92
CA THR A 46 -19.73 1.01 2.04
C THR A 46 -21.09 1.51 1.57
N THR A 47 -21.89 2.09 2.47
CA THR A 47 -23.16 2.74 2.10
C THR A 47 -22.91 3.88 1.12
N ARG A 48 -21.94 4.76 1.39
CA ARG A 48 -21.61 5.89 0.52
C ARG A 48 -21.19 5.43 -0.87
N ILE A 49 -20.34 4.41 -0.96
CA ILE A 49 -19.82 3.87 -2.21
C ILE A 49 -20.95 3.34 -3.08
N HIS A 50 -21.86 2.54 -2.50
CA HIS A 50 -22.95 1.91 -3.25
C HIS A 50 -24.14 2.82 -3.56
N THR A 51 -24.27 3.96 -2.86
CA THR A 51 -25.48 4.82 -2.97
C THR A 51 -25.20 6.24 -3.46
N ASN A 52 -23.95 6.59 -3.75
CA ASN A 52 -23.57 7.92 -4.21
C ASN A 52 -22.76 7.83 -5.50
N ASP A 53 -23.28 8.47 -6.55
CA ASP A 53 -22.65 8.51 -7.87
C ASP A 53 -21.23 9.09 -7.88
N ALA A 54 -20.88 9.93 -6.89
CA ALA A 54 -19.52 10.44 -6.72
C ALA A 54 -18.48 9.31 -6.48
N TYR A 55 -18.93 8.15 -5.99
CA TYR A 55 -18.11 6.98 -5.70
C TYR A 55 -18.32 5.83 -6.69
N ARG A 56 -19.06 6.03 -7.80
CA ARG A 56 -19.41 4.99 -8.78
C ARG A 56 -18.21 4.21 -9.36
N ASN A 57 -17.02 4.78 -9.29
CA ASN A 57 -15.78 4.18 -9.81
C ASN A 57 -14.97 3.44 -8.73
N VAL A 58 -15.45 3.40 -7.48
CA VAL A 58 -14.77 2.68 -6.39
C VAL A 58 -15.05 1.20 -6.52
N GLY A 59 -13.99 0.42 -6.71
CA GLY A 59 -14.07 -1.05 -6.80
C GLY A 59 -13.39 -1.78 -5.65
N MET A 60 -12.57 -1.09 -4.87
CA MET A 60 -11.76 -1.68 -3.80
C MET A 60 -11.74 -0.77 -2.57
N PHE A 61 -11.80 -1.38 -1.39
CA PHE A 61 -11.78 -0.71 -0.09
C PHE A 61 -10.78 -1.39 0.86
N ALA A 62 -9.64 -0.75 1.11
CA ALA A 62 -8.69 -1.19 2.14
C ALA A 62 -9.20 -0.85 3.54
N VAL A 63 -9.28 -1.88 4.39
CA VAL A 63 -9.90 -1.78 5.71
C VAL A 63 -9.04 -1.01 6.71
N LEU A 64 -7.72 -0.97 6.50
CA LEU A 64 -6.76 -0.27 7.37
C LEU A 64 -5.38 -0.17 6.70
N ASN A 65 -4.84 1.04 6.64
CA ASN A 65 -3.47 1.30 6.19
C ASN A 65 -2.45 0.99 7.26
N GLU A 66 -1.38 0.29 6.89
CA GLU A 66 -0.13 0.16 7.65
C GLU A 66 -0.30 -0.08 9.18
N PRO A 67 -1.12 -1.04 9.63
CA PRO A 67 -1.08 -1.42 11.04
C PRO A 67 0.31 -1.95 11.41
N VAL A 68 0.76 -1.68 12.63
CA VAL A 68 1.94 -2.35 13.19
C VAL A 68 1.63 -3.79 13.60
N GLY A 69 2.67 -4.64 13.53
CA GLY A 69 2.64 -5.99 14.10
C GLY A 69 2.66 -6.00 15.62
N GLY A 70 2.58 -7.20 16.21
CA GLY A 70 2.59 -7.40 17.66
C GLY A 70 1.22 -7.28 18.35
N TYR A 71 0.14 -7.13 17.59
CA TYR A 71 -1.24 -7.05 18.11
C TYR A 71 -2.10 -8.19 17.54
N PRO A 72 -2.16 -9.37 18.20
CA PRO A 72 -2.87 -10.54 17.68
C PRO A 72 -4.37 -10.33 17.44
N THR A 73 -4.98 -9.35 18.11
CA THR A 73 -6.40 -9.02 17.90
C THR A 73 -6.67 -8.32 16.57
N LEU A 74 -5.63 -7.88 15.84
CA LEU A 74 -5.77 -7.38 14.49
C LEU A 74 -6.28 -8.47 13.54
N THR A 75 -5.58 -9.61 13.50
CA THR A 75 -5.95 -10.74 12.62
C THR A 75 -7.11 -11.54 13.20
N SER A 76 -7.09 -11.84 14.50
CA SER A 76 -8.11 -12.70 15.13
C SER A 76 -9.45 -12.03 15.43
N GLU A 77 -9.50 -10.70 15.54
CA GLU A 77 -10.73 -9.95 15.81
C GLU A 77 -11.03 -8.90 14.74
N PHE A 78 -10.11 -7.97 14.46
CA PHE A 78 -10.41 -6.82 13.60
C PHE A 78 -10.75 -7.20 12.14
N TYR A 79 -9.86 -7.93 11.47
CA TYR A 79 -10.03 -8.26 10.05
C TYR A 79 -11.30 -9.07 9.71
N PRO A 80 -11.66 -10.17 10.41
CA PRO A 80 -12.89 -10.89 10.11
C PRO A 80 -14.15 -10.08 10.40
N HIS A 81 -14.14 -9.22 11.41
CA HIS A 81 -15.29 -8.35 11.69
C HIS A 81 -15.38 -7.17 10.71
N ALA A 82 -14.26 -6.66 10.21
CA ALA A 82 -14.23 -5.68 9.12
C ALA A 82 -14.82 -6.27 7.83
N TYR A 83 -14.43 -7.51 7.48
CA TYR A 83 -15.03 -8.27 6.37
C TYR A 83 -16.55 -8.35 6.53
N LYS A 84 -16.99 -8.82 7.70
CA LYS A 84 -18.41 -9.00 8.02
C LYS A 84 -19.18 -7.68 7.95
N ALA A 85 -18.64 -6.60 8.51
CA ALA A 85 -19.29 -5.29 8.53
C ALA A 85 -19.56 -4.76 7.10
N ILE A 86 -18.59 -4.92 6.19
CA ILE A 86 -18.76 -4.53 4.79
C ILE A 86 -19.79 -5.43 4.10
N ARG A 87 -19.65 -6.76 4.21
CA ARG A 87 -20.54 -7.72 3.54
C ARG A 87 -21.98 -7.66 4.06
N ASP A 88 -22.19 -7.54 5.37
CA ASP A 88 -23.52 -7.35 5.97
C ASP A 88 -24.17 -6.08 5.43
N ARG A 89 -23.40 -4.99 5.28
CA ARG A 89 -23.91 -3.73 4.75
C ARG A 89 -24.28 -3.84 3.27
N GLU A 90 -23.47 -4.51 2.46
CA GLU A 90 -23.78 -4.78 1.06
C GLU A 90 -25.06 -5.61 0.91
N GLN A 91 -25.22 -6.66 1.72
CA GLN A 91 -26.44 -7.46 1.75
C GLN A 91 -27.66 -6.64 2.18
N ALA A 92 -27.54 -5.80 3.21
CA ALA A 92 -28.61 -4.92 3.67
C ALA A 92 -29.04 -3.89 2.61
N LEU A 93 -28.13 -3.51 1.70
CA LEU A 93 -28.41 -2.63 0.56
C LEU A 93 -28.92 -3.39 -0.67
N GLY A 94 -29.02 -4.72 -0.62
CA GLY A 94 -29.45 -5.55 -1.74
C GLY A 94 -28.41 -5.65 -2.87
N ILE A 95 -27.14 -5.38 -2.58
CA ILE A 95 -26.06 -5.52 -3.56
C ILE A 95 -25.89 -7.01 -3.87
N THR A 96 -25.92 -7.36 -5.15
CA THR A 96 -25.69 -8.74 -5.58
C THR A 96 -24.20 -9.07 -5.53
N PRO A 97 -23.80 -10.33 -5.28
CA PRO A 97 -22.40 -10.69 -5.09
C PRO A 97 -21.44 -10.23 -6.20
N ASN A 98 -21.88 -10.23 -7.47
CA ASN A 98 -21.06 -9.76 -8.60
C ASN A 98 -20.73 -8.27 -8.57
N ASN A 99 -21.38 -7.50 -7.68
CA ASN A 99 -21.18 -6.06 -7.49
C ASN A 99 -20.60 -5.74 -6.11
N TYR A 100 -20.10 -6.74 -5.38
CA TYR A 100 -19.40 -6.51 -4.12
C TYR A 100 -18.08 -5.78 -4.32
N LEU A 101 -17.71 -4.98 -3.33
CA LEU A 101 -16.39 -4.37 -3.26
C LEU A 101 -15.31 -5.44 -3.05
N HIS A 102 -14.15 -5.23 -3.68
CA HIS A 102 -12.93 -5.88 -3.23
C HIS A 102 -12.56 -5.32 -1.85
N ILE A 103 -12.46 -6.18 -0.84
CA ILE A 103 -12.02 -5.80 0.51
C ILE A 103 -10.52 -6.10 0.59
N GLN A 104 -9.73 -5.05 0.79
CA GLN A 104 -8.28 -5.16 0.79
C GLN A 104 -7.72 -5.15 2.22
N TYR A 105 -6.72 -6.00 2.45
CA TYR A 105 -5.97 -6.13 3.70
C TYR A 105 -4.48 -5.97 3.42
N MET A 106 -3.70 -5.59 4.42
CA MET A 106 -2.24 -5.67 4.28
C MET A 106 -1.79 -7.12 4.13
N ASP A 107 -0.92 -7.35 3.16
CA ASP A 107 -0.23 -8.61 2.90
C ASP A 107 0.63 -9.01 4.11
N ARG A 108 0.86 -10.31 4.29
CA ARG A 108 1.68 -10.84 5.38
C ARG A 108 3.13 -10.34 5.28
N ASN A 109 3.63 -9.99 4.09
CA ASN A 109 4.94 -9.37 3.88
C ASN A 109 5.04 -7.97 4.50
N TRP A 110 3.93 -7.28 4.77
CA TRP A 110 3.90 -6.04 5.56
C TRP A 110 4.19 -6.28 7.06
N ARG A 111 4.15 -7.54 7.52
CA ARG A 111 4.51 -7.98 8.89
C ARG A 111 3.59 -7.49 10.00
N ALA A 112 2.33 -7.17 9.68
CA ALA A 112 1.29 -6.88 10.68
C ALA A 112 0.55 -8.12 11.20
N GLY A 113 0.78 -9.29 10.61
CA GLY A 113 0.05 -10.54 10.83
C GLY A 113 -0.53 -11.08 9.53
N ASP A 114 -1.05 -12.31 9.55
CA ASP A 114 -1.68 -12.92 8.37
C ASP A 114 -3.20 -12.65 8.39
N PRO A 115 -3.74 -11.82 7.47
CA PRO A 115 -5.19 -11.63 7.38
C PRO A 115 -5.98 -12.93 7.14
N ASN A 116 -5.38 -13.95 6.53
CA ASN A 116 -6.07 -15.21 6.24
C ASN A 116 -6.30 -16.09 7.47
N GLU A 117 -5.66 -15.78 8.61
CA GLU A 117 -5.75 -16.58 9.84
C GLU A 117 -7.20 -16.79 10.31
N ALA A 118 -8.03 -15.74 10.22
CA ALA A 118 -9.39 -15.76 10.75
C ALA A 118 -10.46 -15.29 9.75
N LEU A 119 -10.09 -14.91 8.52
CA LEU A 119 -11.08 -14.61 7.49
C LEU A 119 -11.91 -15.85 7.13
N PRO A 120 -13.20 -15.71 6.77
CA PRO A 120 -14.03 -16.84 6.37
C PRO A 120 -13.41 -17.66 5.24
N ALA A 121 -13.59 -18.98 5.27
CA ALA A 121 -13.05 -19.89 4.25
C ALA A 121 -13.71 -19.69 2.88
N ASP A 122 -14.98 -19.27 2.87
CA ASP A 122 -15.79 -18.96 1.69
C ASP A 122 -15.74 -17.47 1.31
N ARG A 123 -14.73 -16.74 1.77
CA ARG A 123 -14.56 -15.32 1.45
C ARG A 123 -14.47 -15.09 -0.06
N VAL A 124 -15.07 -14.00 -0.51
CA VAL A 124 -15.06 -13.56 -1.92
C VAL A 124 -14.57 -12.12 -2.02
N PHE A 125 -13.99 -11.78 -3.18
CA PHE A 125 -13.47 -10.44 -3.46
C PHE A 125 -12.58 -9.90 -2.33
N VAL A 126 -11.64 -10.73 -1.86
CA VAL A 126 -10.55 -10.29 -1.00
C VAL A 126 -9.34 -9.98 -1.87
N ALA A 127 -8.62 -8.91 -1.55
CA ALA A 127 -7.35 -8.55 -2.19
C ALA A 127 -6.33 -8.17 -1.12
N TYR A 128 -5.06 -8.09 -1.50
CA TYR A 128 -3.97 -7.76 -0.57
C TYR A 128 -3.18 -6.54 -1.04
N ASP A 129 -2.59 -5.85 -0.08
CA ASP A 129 -1.74 -4.69 -0.29
C ASP A 129 -0.38 -4.91 0.35
N ASN A 130 0.69 -4.71 -0.38
CA ASN A 130 2.02 -4.66 0.20
C ASN A 130 2.66 -3.30 -0.08
N HIS A 131 3.32 -2.73 0.92
CA HIS A 131 4.08 -1.50 0.76
C HIS A 131 5.56 -1.84 0.79
N ILE A 132 6.30 -1.41 -0.23
CA ILE A 132 7.71 -1.79 -0.42
C ILE A 132 8.56 -0.53 -0.45
N TYR A 133 9.29 -0.31 0.64
CA TYR A 133 10.17 0.85 0.81
C TYR A 133 11.59 0.41 1.18
N PRO A 134 12.50 0.34 0.20
CA PRO A 134 13.92 0.08 0.47
C PRO A 134 14.53 1.04 1.50
N ARG A 135 14.03 2.28 1.58
CA ARG A 135 14.44 3.28 2.58
C ARG A 135 14.48 2.76 4.02
N PHE A 136 13.52 1.91 4.39
CA PHE A 136 13.37 1.45 5.78
C PHE A 136 14.05 0.09 6.01
N ASP A 137 14.84 -0.39 5.06
CA ASP A 137 15.60 -1.62 5.22
C ASP A 137 17.06 -1.34 5.62
N PRO A 138 17.40 -1.46 6.92
CA PRO A 138 18.77 -1.23 7.38
C PRO A 138 19.77 -2.29 6.92
N ALA A 139 19.30 -3.41 6.36
CA ALA A 139 20.15 -4.48 5.85
C ALA A 139 20.46 -4.35 4.35
N LEU A 140 19.91 -3.34 3.67
CA LEU A 140 20.19 -3.11 2.26
C LEU A 140 21.62 -2.58 2.07
N ASP A 141 22.38 -3.25 1.21
CA ASP A 141 23.72 -2.84 0.79
C ASP A 141 23.68 -1.44 0.16
N THR A 142 24.75 -0.69 0.32
CA THR A 142 24.85 0.74 -0.02
C THR A 142 25.19 0.99 -1.49
N THR A 143 25.19 -0.01 -2.36
CA THR A 143 25.54 0.13 -3.80
C THR A 143 24.31 0.19 -4.71
N GLN A 144 24.37 0.98 -5.78
CA GLN A 144 23.32 1.04 -6.81
C GLN A 144 22.98 -0.36 -7.38
N GLU A 145 23.98 -1.22 -7.58
CA GLU A 145 23.79 -2.59 -8.07
C GLU A 145 22.93 -3.43 -7.11
N ALA A 146 23.13 -3.30 -5.80
CA ALA A 146 22.32 -4.00 -4.82
C ALA A 146 20.85 -3.57 -4.85
N TYR A 147 20.57 -2.28 -5.06
CA TYR A 147 19.21 -1.77 -5.22
C TYR A 147 18.52 -2.35 -6.46
N LEU A 148 19.22 -2.38 -7.61
CA LEU A 148 18.70 -2.97 -8.83
C LEU A 148 18.45 -4.47 -8.67
N ASN A 149 19.44 -5.21 -8.15
CA ASN A 149 19.35 -6.66 -7.95
C ASN A 149 18.22 -7.02 -6.98
N ARG A 150 18.07 -6.29 -5.87
CA ARG A 150 16.94 -6.45 -4.96
C ARG A 150 15.61 -6.24 -5.69
N SER A 151 15.45 -5.11 -6.36
CA SER A 151 14.18 -4.77 -7.01
C SER A 151 13.80 -5.74 -8.13
N CYS A 152 14.75 -6.24 -8.92
CA CYS A 152 14.47 -7.26 -9.95
C CYS A 152 14.02 -8.62 -9.36
N ASN A 153 14.49 -8.95 -8.16
CA ASN A 153 14.19 -10.21 -7.47
C ASN A 153 13.10 -10.08 -6.39
N GLU A 154 12.47 -8.91 -6.27
CA GLU A 154 11.43 -8.66 -5.29
C GLU A 154 10.22 -9.58 -5.52
N VAL A 155 9.70 -10.15 -4.42
CA VAL A 155 8.48 -10.96 -4.40
C VAL A 155 7.37 -10.10 -3.79
N PRO A 156 6.53 -9.45 -4.60
CA PRO A 156 5.67 -8.36 -4.16
C PRO A 156 4.56 -8.76 -3.18
N ASN A 157 4.14 -10.04 -3.15
CA ASN A 157 3.09 -10.54 -2.29
C ASN A 157 3.42 -11.90 -1.66
N SER A 158 2.72 -12.25 -0.60
CA SER A 158 2.89 -13.52 0.10
C SER A 158 2.23 -14.68 -0.64
N ASP A 159 2.81 -15.87 -0.55
CA ASP A 159 2.17 -17.10 -1.03
C ASP A 159 0.78 -17.28 -0.40
N GLY A 160 -0.22 -17.57 -1.24
CA GLY A 160 -1.63 -17.70 -0.87
C GLY A 160 -2.37 -16.36 -0.68
N GLN A 161 -1.75 -15.23 -1.01
CA GLN A 161 -2.35 -13.90 -0.91
C GLN A 161 -2.48 -13.23 -2.29
N ASP A 162 -3.33 -13.84 -3.13
CA ASP A 162 -3.74 -13.31 -4.43
C ASP A 162 -5.26 -13.05 -4.47
N PRO A 163 -5.72 -12.03 -5.22
CA PRO A 163 -4.91 -11.06 -5.95
C PRO A 163 -4.31 -9.98 -5.03
N ALA A 164 -3.11 -9.49 -5.34
CA ALA A 164 -2.40 -8.45 -4.57
C ALA A 164 -1.96 -7.28 -5.45
N MET A 165 -1.63 -6.16 -4.83
CA MET A 165 -0.96 -5.02 -5.47
C MET A 165 0.11 -4.44 -4.55
N VAL A 166 1.05 -3.70 -5.13
CA VAL A 166 1.98 -2.86 -4.36
C VAL A 166 1.38 -1.46 -4.22
N GLY A 167 0.63 -1.23 -3.15
CA GLY A 167 -0.17 -0.01 -2.95
C GLY A 167 0.63 1.23 -2.58
N GLU A 168 1.85 1.05 -2.06
CA GLU A 168 2.77 2.14 -1.84
C GLU A 168 4.24 1.73 -2.02
N TRP A 169 5.00 2.62 -2.66
CA TRP A 169 6.43 2.52 -2.85
C TRP A 169 6.97 3.86 -3.38
N SER A 170 8.28 4.05 -3.34
CA SER A 170 8.95 5.23 -3.91
C SER A 170 10.32 4.87 -4.47
N ILE A 171 11.05 5.84 -5.01
CA ILE A 171 12.44 5.69 -5.46
C ILE A 171 13.38 6.45 -4.53
N ASP A 172 13.08 6.46 -3.23
CA ASP A 172 13.93 7.08 -2.20
C ASP A 172 14.79 6.01 -1.52
N PRO A 173 16.14 6.16 -1.54
CA PRO A 173 17.03 5.16 -0.95
C PRO A 173 17.03 5.25 0.58
N THR A 174 17.82 4.38 1.23
CA THR A 174 18.02 4.41 2.67
C THR A 174 18.65 5.72 3.13
N ASP A 175 18.35 6.11 4.37
CA ASP A 175 18.96 7.25 5.06
C ASP A 175 20.50 7.16 5.11
N VAL A 176 21.05 5.95 5.04
CA VAL A 176 22.49 5.68 4.97
C VAL A 176 23.14 6.26 3.71
N VAL A 177 22.46 6.19 2.56
CA VAL A 177 23.03 6.59 1.26
C VAL A 177 22.35 7.79 0.63
N GLU A 178 21.21 8.26 1.15
CA GLU A 178 20.40 9.29 0.50
C GLU A 178 21.10 10.62 0.20
N THR A 179 22.24 10.89 0.86
CA THR A 179 23.08 12.07 0.67
C THR A 179 24.47 11.75 0.10
N SER A 180 24.72 10.52 -0.37
CA SER A 180 26.01 10.17 -0.99
C SER A 180 26.05 10.62 -2.46
N ASP A 181 27.25 10.83 -2.99
CA ASP A 181 27.44 11.24 -4.38
C ASP A 181 26.84 10.21 -5.37
N ASP A 182 26.90 8.91 -5.03
CA ASP A 182 26.33 7.83 -5.84
C ASP A 182 24.78 7.82 -5.84
N PHE A 183 24.14 8.50 -4.89
CA PHE A 183 22.68 8.55 -4.78
C PHE A 183 22.13 9.99 -4.86
N ASP A 184 22.95 10.96 -5.25
CA ASP A 184 22.48 12.29 -5.57
C ASP A 184 21.43 12.20 -6.69
N TYR A 185 20.22 12.70 -6.41
CA TYR A 185 19.08 12.56 -7.31
C TYR A 185 19.18 13.45 -8.54
N GLU A 186 19.95 14.54 -8.52
CA GLU A 186 20.13 15.34 -9.73
C GLU A 186 21.20 14.74 -10.65
N ASP A 187 22.30 14.25 -10.07
CA ASP A 187 23.46 13.76 -10.83
C ASP A 187 23.31 12.29 -11.29
N ASN A 188 22.47 11.48 -10.64
CA ASN A 188 22.34 10.04 -10.92
C ASN A 188 20.99 9.62 -11.54
N LYS A 189 20.38 10.46 -12.37
CA LYS A 189 19.06 10.20 -12.99
C LYS A 189 18.98 8.87 -13.76
N ASP A 190 20.07 8.47 -14.42
CA ASP A 190 20.14 7.19 -15.14
C ASP A 190 19.98 5.98 -14.21
N PHE A 191 20.54 6.05 -13.00
CA PHE A 191 20.35 5.01 -11.98
C PHE A 191 18.90 4.99 -11.51
N TYR A 192 18.34 6.15 -11.16
CA TYR A 192 16.95 6.23 -10.68
C TYR A 192 15.94 5.77 -11.73
N ALA A 193 16.18 6.03 -13.02
CA ALA A 193 15.34 5.53 -14.11
C ALA A 193 15.38 3.99 -14.19
N LYS A 194 16.57 3.39 -14.06
CA LYS A 194 16.71 1.93 -14.02
C LYS A 194 16.08 1.34 -12.76
N TRP A 195 16.24 1.99 -11.62
CA TRP A 195 15.70 1.52 -10.35
C TRP A 195 14.17 1.60 -10.31
N TRP A 196 13.58 2.66 -10.86
CA TRP A 196 12.16 2.73 -11.17
C TRP A 196 11.71 1.52 -12.01
N ALA A 197 12.38 1.27 -13.14
CA ALA A 197 12.02 0.18 -14.04
C ALA A 197 12.11 -1.20 -13.37
N ALA A 198 13.16 -1.46 -12.59
CA ALA A 198 13.32 -2.71 -11.84
C ALA A 198 12.16 -2.96 -10.87
N GLN A 199 11.71 -1.92 -10.17
CA GLN A 199 10.57 -1.99 -9.26
C GLN A 199 9.26 -2.24 -10.03
N VAL A 200 8.97 -1.48 -11.08
CA VAL A 200 7.77 -1.68 -11.92
C VAL A 200 7.70 -3.10 -12.48
N ILE A 201 8.78 -3.60 -13.08
CA ILE A 201 8.85 -4.94 -13.67
C ILE A 201 8.50 -6.02 -12.62
N SER A 202 8.96 -5.86 -11.38
CA SER A 202 8.63 -6.80 -10.30
C SER A 202 7.21 -6.64 -9.78
N TYR A 203 6.71 -5.41 -9.63
CA TYR A 203 5.39 -5.17 -9.07
C TYR A 203 4.26 -5.54 -10.04
N GLU A 204 4.48 -5.42 -11.35
CA GLU A 204 3.56 -5.88 -12.39
C GLU A 204 3.50 -7.41 -12.55
N LYS A 205 4.24 -8.17 -11.74
CA LYS A 205 3.98 -9.61 -11.51
C LYS A 205 2.69 -9.84 -10.70
N THR A 206 2.12 -8.79 -10.09
CA THR A 206 0.83 -8.78 -9.37
C THR A 206 -0.23 -7.96 -10.13
N MET A 207 -1.26 -7.43 -9.47
CA MET A 207 -2.22 -6.51 -10.10
C MET A 207 -1.62 -5.15 -10.51
N GLY A 208 -0.37 -4.88 -10.12
CA GLY A 208 0.34 -3.64 -10.42
C GLY A 208 0.66 -2.85 -9.17
N TRP A 209 0.73 -1.53 -9.30
CA TRP A 209 1.35 -0.67 -8.29
C TRP A 209 0.70 0.71 -8.21
N VAL A 210 0.90 1.38 -7.07
CA VAL A 210 0.53 2.80 -6.85
C VAL A 210 1.72 3.52 -6.23
N PHE A 211 2.31 4.46 -6.97
CA PHE A 211 3.47 5.20 -6.50
C PHE A 211 3.09 6.21 -5.41
N TRP A 212 3.83 6.19 -4.31
CA TRP A 212 3.71 7.17 -3.24
C TRP A 212 4.74 8.29 -3.44
N THR A 213 4.35 9.48 -3.90
CA THR A 213 3.00 9.98 -4.13
C THR A 213 2.89 10.76 -5.45
N TRP A 214 1.68 11.19 -5.82
CA TRP A 214 1.45 11.98 -7.04
C TRP A 214 2.28 13.26 -7.08
N LYS A 215 2.31 14.02 -5.97
CA LYS A 215 3.03 15.30 -5.87
C LYS A 215 3.47 15.60 -4.44
N THR A 216 4.59 16.30 -4.27
CA THR A 216 5.05 16.82 -2.97
C THR A 216 5.35 18.33 -3.02
N GLN A 217 5.70 18.91 -1.87
CA GLN A 217 6.23 20.27 -1.75
C GLN A 217 7.69 20.27 -1.27
N ARG A 218 8.47 19.23 -1.62
CA ARG A 218 9.86 19.01 -1.14
C ARG A 218 10.94 19.67 -2.02
N GLY A 219 10.62 20.76 -2.71
CA GLY A 219 11.56 21.39 -3.64
C GLY A 219 11.75 20.55 -4.91
N HIS A 220 13.01 20.31 -5.31
CA HIS A 220 13.34 19.56 -6.53
C HIS A 220 13.55 18.05 -6.32
N ASP A 221 13.54 17.57 -5.07
CA ASP A 221 13.68 16.15 -4.75
C ASP A 221 12.47 15.36 -5.25
N TYR A 222 12.65 14.71 -6.41
CA TYR A 222 11.60 13.99 -7.09
C TYR A 222 11.32 12.60 -6.51
N ARG A 223 12.12 12.10 -5.56
CA ARG A 223 12.11 10.68 -5.16
C ARG A 223 10.79 10.21 -4.53
N TRP A 224 9.99 11.16 -4.05
CA TRP A 224 8.64 10.96 -3.49
C TRP A 224 7.53 11.59 -4.33
N SER A 225 7.82 12.16 -5.51
CA SER A 225 6.87 12.94 -6.30
C SER A 225 6.83 12.47 -7.75
N TYR A 226 5.80 11.67 -8.08
CA TYR A 226 5.62 11.09 -9.41
C TYR A 226 5.70 12.15 -10.51
N THR A 227 4.99 13.27 -10.36
CA THR A 227 5.00 14.34 -11.38
C THR A 227 6.39 14.94 -11.58
N GLN A 228 7.15 15.13 -10.51
CA GLN A 228 8.50 15.69 -10.60
C GLN A 228 9.49 14.70 -11.19
N ALA A 229 9.33 13.41 -10.90
CA ALA A 229 10.18 12.37 -11.47
C ALA A 229 9.90 12.17 -12.97
N VAL A 230 8.65 12.36 -13.41
CA VAL A 230 8.30 12.44 -14.83
C VAL A 230 8.90 13.69 -15.48
N ASP A 231 8.77 14.87 -14.84
CA ASP A 231 9.33 16.12 -15.35
C ASP A 231 10.87 16.09 -15.43
N ALA A 232 11.53 15.39 -14.51
CA ALA A 232 12.97 15.17 -14.48
C ALA A 232 13.45 14.12 -15.50
N GLY A 233 12.55 13.41 -16.17
CA GLY A 233 12.87 12.35 -17.14
C GLY A 233 13.28 11.01 -16.52
N VAL A 234 13.07 10.83 -15.22
CA VAL A 234 13.39 9.60 -14.48
C VAL A 234 12.28 8.57 -14.63
N ILE A 235 11.02 9.00 -14.52
CA ILE A 235 9.85 8.16 -14.83
C ILE A 235 9.43 8.47 -16.28
N PRO A 236 9.31 7.45 -17.15
CA PRO A 236 8.86 7.67 -18.52
C PRO A 236 7.40 8.12 -18.56
N LYS A 237 7.03 8.91 -19.58
CA LYS A 237 5.63 9.33 -19.80
C LYS A 237 4.72 8.16 -20.13
N ASP A 238 5.27 7.13 -20.79
CA ASP A 238 4.64 5.82 -20.92
C ASP A 238 5.30 4.86 -19.94
N PRO A 239 4.61 4.44 -18.86
CA PRO A 239 5.15 3.51 -17.89
C PRO A 239 5.57 2.16 -18.48
N THR A 240 5.07 1.78 -19.67
CA THR A 240 5.43 0.50 -20.31
C THR A 240 6.81 0.53 -20.98
N ASP A 241 7.41 1.71 -21.16
CA ASP A 241 8.77 1.85 -21.71
C ASP A 241 9.83 1.13 -20.86
N VAL A 242 9.53 0.85 -19.59
CA VAL A 242 10.41 0.10 -18.68
C VAL A 242 10.81 -1.27 -19.22
N TYR A 243 9.94 -1.92 -20.00
CA TYR A 243 10.21 -3.24 -20.59
C TYR A 243 11.24 -3.21 -21.71
N HIS A 244 11.58 -2.03 -22.22
CA HIS A 244 12.62 -1.85 -23.23
C HIS A 244 13.98 -1.47 -22.63
N MET A 245 14.05 -1.26 -21.31
CA MET A 245 15.27 -0.81 -20.62
C MET A 245 16.24 -1.95 -20.27
N GLY A 246 15.80 -3.21 -20.31
CA GLY A 246 16.66 -4.39 -20.06
C GLY A 246 17.34 -4.40 -18.70
N VAL A 247 16.66 -3.87 -17.67
CA VAL A 247 17.20 -3.76 -16.29
C VAL A 247 17.11 -5.10 -15.55
N CYS A 248 16.00 -5.81 -15.80
CA CYS A 248 15.77 -7.21 -15.50
C CYS A 248 15.43 -7.89 -16.86
#